data_AF-A0A7T1I9V7-F1
#
_entry.id   AF-A0A7T1I9V7-F1
#
_cell.length_a   1.000
_cell.length_b   1.000
_cell.length_c   1.000
_cell.angle_alpha   90.00
_cell.angle_beta   90.00
_cell.angle_gamma   90.00
#
_symmetry.space_group_name_H-M   'P 1'
#
loop_
_entity.id
_entity.type
_entity.pdbx_description
1 polymer ?
#
loop_
_entity_poly.entity_id
_entity_poly.type
_entity_poly.pdbx_seq_one_letter_code
_entity_poly.pdbx_strand_id
1 'polypeptide(L)' 'MTPYRIVRDDGQPDTIAGQSYQTYDAAYAVLERYYSDLCCSDEREYYSIEEESTGGVNAAEDLADGRSG' A
#
# COMPACT_ATOMS: atom_id res chain seq x y z
N MET A 1 -1.91 -17.02 -0.95
CA MET A 1 -2.53 -15.75 -0.52
C MET A 1 -1.46 -14.69 -0.57
N THR A 2 -1.65 -13.66 -1.39
CA THR A 2 -0.84 -12.44 -1.31
C THR A 2 -1.20 -11.71 -0.02
N PRO A 3 -0.22 -11.33 0.82
CA PRO A 3 -0.52 -10.47 1.96
C PRO A 3 -0.96 -9.09 1.48
N TYR A 4 -1.62 -8.33 2.34
CA TYR A 4 -2.02 -6.94 2.14
C TYR A 4 -1.19 -6.06 3.06
N ARG A 5 -0.82 -4.85 2.63
CA ARG A 5 -0.15 -3.88 3.48
C ARG A 5 -0.89 -2.56 3.49
N ILE A 6 -0.83 -1.87 4.63
CA ILE A 6 -1.30 -0.49 4.72
C ILE A 6 -0.12 0.42 4.33
N VAL A 7 -0.38 1.38 3.44
CA VAL A 7 0.58 2.34 2.90
C VAL A 7 0.05 3.74 3.14
N ARG A 8 0.88 4.63 3.68
CA ARG A 8 0.58 6.06 3.74
C ARG A 8 0.77 6.72 2.38
N ASP A 9 -0.02 7.73 2.09
CA ASP A 9 0.16 8.56 0.89
C ASP A 9 1.56 9.20 0.83
N ASP A 10 2.11 9.61 1.98
CA ASP A 10 3.47 10.15 2.10
C ASP A 10 4.59 9.09 1.90
N GLY A 11 4.23 7.80 1.81
CA GLY A 11 5.18 6.69 1.69
C GLY A 11 6.01 6.40 2.95
N GLN A 12 5.76 7.10 4.05
CA GLN A 12 6.44 6.87 5.33
C GLN A 12 5.86 5.65 6.06
N PRO A 13 6.70 4.83 6.71
CA PRO A 13 6.25 3.76 7.60
C PRO A 13 5.94 4.30 9.01
N ASP A 14 4.90 3.77 9.63
CA ASP A 14 4.38 4.24 10.92
C ASP A 14 3.82 3.09 11.75
N THR A 15 3.08 3.40 12.82
CA THR A 15 2.50 2.40 13.71
C THR A 15 1.58 1.42 12.96
N ILE A 16 0.84 1.88 11.94
CA ILE A 16 -0.03 1.03 11.09
C ILE A 16 0.53 0.81 9.68
N ALA A 17 1.30 1.76 9.14
CA ALA A 17 1.82 1.71 7.78
C ALA A 17 3.12 0.91 7.71
N GLY A 18 3.22 0.00 6.73
CA GLY A 18 4.34 -0.94 6.60
C GLY A 18 4.12 -2.28 7.29
N GLN A 19 2.98 -2.48 7.98
CA GLN A 19 2.57 -3.80 8.46
C GLN A 19 1.90 -4.60 7.34
N SER A 20 2.18 -5.90 7.31
CA SER A 20 1.57 -6.86 6.38
C SER A 20 0.54 -7.74 7.09
N TYR A 21 -0.58 -7.94 6.43
CA TYR A 21 -1.78 -8.62 6.90
C TYR A 21 -2.12 -9.75 5.94
N GLN A 22 -2.70 -10.85 6.44
CA GLN A 22 -3.05 -11.99 5.58
C GLN A 22 -4.31 -11.74 4.72
N THR A 23 -5.14 -10.77 5.11
CA THR A 23 -6.43 -10.49 4.48
C THR A 23 -6.69 -8.99 4.46
N TYR A 24 -7.39 -8.52 3.43
CA TYR A 24 -7.85 -7.14 3.33
C TYR A 24 -8.67 -6.70 4.56
N ASP A 25 -9.56 -7.56 5.05
CA ASP A 25 -10.43 -7.30 6.21
C ASP A 25 -9.63 -6.97 7.48
N ALA A 26 -8.57 -7.75 7.76
CA ALA A 26 -7.66 -7.50 8.87
C ALA A 26 -6.94 -6.14 8.74
N ALA A 27 -6.50 -5.76 7.54
CA ALA A 27 -5.90 -4.44 7.30
C ALA A 27 -6.94 -3.32 7.48
N TYR A 28 -8.16 -3.53 6.98
CA TYR A 28 -9.27 -2.58 7.07
C TYR A 28 -9.70 -2.34 8.52
N ALA A 29 -9.81 -3.38 9.34
CA ALA A 29 -10.17 -3.26 10.75
C ALA A 29 -9.18 -2.40 11.54
N VAL A 30 -7.88 -2.49 11.23
CA VAL A 30 -6.85 -1.63 11.84
C VAL A 30 -7.01 -0.18 11.39
N LEU A 31 -7.24 0.04 10.10
CA LEU A 31 -7.42 1.37 9.50
C LEU A 31 -8.66 2.07 10.08
N GLU A 32 -9.78 1.37 10.19
CA GLU A 32 -11.04 1.88 10.75
C GLU A 32 -10.83 2.32 12.21
N ARG A 33 -10.18 1.48 13.02
CA ARG A 33 -9.88 1.80 14.41
C ARG A 33 -8.96 3.01 14.53
N TYR A 34 -7.93 3.11 13.69
CA TYR A 34 -7.03 4.26 13.66
C TYR A 34 -7.77 5.56 13.32
N TYR A 35 -8.63 5.53 12.30
CA TYR A 35 -9.45 6.69 11.94
C TYR A 35 -10.50 7.07 12.97
N SER A 36 -10.97 6.10 13.78
CA SER A 36 -11.87 6.34 14.90
C SER A 36 -11.15 7.06 16.06
N ASP A 37 -9.91 6.69 16.36
CA ASP A 37 -9.06 7.36 17.35
C ASP A 37 -8.63 8.77 16.91
N LEU A 38 -8.44 9.01 15.61
CA LEU A 38 -8.00 10.31 15.06
C LEU A 38 -9.09 11.40 15.04
N CYS A 39 -10.20 11.22 15.75
CA CYS A 39 -11.43 12.02 15.70
C CYS A 39 -11.22 13.55 15.91
N CYS A 40 -10.08 13.99 16.45
CA CYS A 40 -9.89 15.36 16.93
C CYS A 40 -8.84 16.20 16.19
N SER A 41 -8.18 15.71 15.12
CA SER A 41 -7.28 16.52 14.29
C SER A 41 -7.80 16.66 12.86
N ASP A 42 -7.92 17.90 12.39
CA ASP A 42 -8.27 18.27 11.00
C ASP A 42 -7.17 17.83 10.01
N GLU A 43 -5.94 17.65 10.50
CA GLU A 43 -4.80 17.08 9.78
C GLU A 43 -4.89 15.55 9.75
N ARG A 44 -5.75 15.01 8.88
CA ARG A 44 -5.86 13.55 8.68
C ARG A 44 -4.93 13.07 7.59
N GLU A 45 -4.12 12.08 7.92
CA GLU A 45 -3.24 11.40 6.98
C GLU A 45 -4.07 10.38 6.17
N TYR A 46 -3.77 10.25 4.88
CA TYR A 46 -4.46 9.32 3.99
C TYR A 46 -3.67 8.01 3.89
N TYR A 47 -4.40 6.89 4.01
CA TYR A 47 -3.84 5.55 3.96
C TYR A 47 -4.58 4.72 2.91
N SER A 48 -3.83 3.87 2.20
CA SER A 48 -4.31 2.93 1.19
C SER A 48 -3.92 1.50 1.57
N ILE A 49 -4.75 0.52 1.22
CA ILE A 49 -4.44 -0.90 1.40
C ILE A 49 -4.05 -1.46 0.04
N GLU A 50 -2.82 -1.95 -0.06
CA GLU A 50 -2.30 -2.55 -1.29
C GLU A 50 -2.01 -4.03 -1.10
N GLU A 51 -2.17 -4.81 -2.16
CA GLU A 51 -1.70 -6.19 -2.19
C GLU A 51 -0.18 -6.21 -2.29
N GLU A 52 0.49 -6.87 -1.35
CA GLU A 52 1.89 -7.27 -1.48
C GLU A 52 1.98 -8.38 -2.53
N SER A 53 1.83 -7.97 -3.77
CA SER A 53 2.23 -8.76 -4.92
C SER A 53 3.73 -9.03 -4.73
N THR A 54 4.08 -10.30 -4.47
CA THR A 54 5.45 -10.78 -4.28
C THR A 54 6.21 -10.79 -5.62
N GLY A 55 6.15 -9.67 -6.32
CA GLY A 55 6.37 -9.52 -7.73
C GLY A 55 6.38 -8.04 -8.05
N GLY A 56 7.42 -7.35 -7.56
CA GLY A 56 7.98 -6.26 -8.32
C GLY A 56 8.31 -6.82 -9.70
N VAL A 57 7.37 -6.64 -10.62
CA VAL A 57 7.59 -6.92 -12.03
C VAL A 57 8.79 -6.10 -12.44
N ASN A 58 9.78 -6.81 -12.97
CA ASN A 58 10.84 -6.32 -13.83
C ASN A 58 10.40 -5.09 -14.63
N ALA A 59 10.70 -3.89 -14.12
CA ALA A 59 10.62 -2.64 -14.89
C ALA A 59 11.92 -2.45 -15.70
N ALA A 60 12.28 -3.47 -16.49
CA ALA A 60 13.27 -3.40 -17.54
C ALA A 60 12.68 -3.98 -18.84
N GLU A 61 11.43 -3.62 -19.14
CA GLU A 61 10.94 -3.61 -20.52
C GLU A 61 11.00 -2.15 -21.01
N ASP A 62 12.23 -1.63 -21.04
CA ASP A 62 12.58 -0.41 -21.76
C ASP A 62 12.73 -0.77 -23.25
N LEU A 63 11.64 -0.52 -23.99
CA LEU A 63 11.62 0.11 -25.31
C LEU A 63 12.78 -0.18 -26.29
N ALA A 64 12.52 -0.97 -27.33
CA ALA A 64 12.65 -0.50 -28.72
C ALA A 64 12.12 -1.52 -29.74
N ASP A 65 10.93 -1.22 -30.25
CA ASP A 65 10.49 -1.53 -31.61
C ASP A 65 11.49 -0.93 -32.64
N GLY A 66 11.80 -1.66 -33.73
CA GLY A 66 12.16 -1.00 -34.98
C GLY A 66 13.32 -1.57 -35.81
N ARG A 67 12.92 -2.25 -36.89
CA ARG A 67 13.39 -2.08 -38.30
C ARG A 67 14.40 -3.08 -38.88
N SER A 68 13.86 -3.78 -39.88
CA SER A 68 14.51 -4.45 -41.01
C SER A 68 15.80 -3.81 -41.53
N GLY A 69 16.74 -4.66 -41.94
CA GLY A 69 17.91 -4.35 -42.76
C GLY A 69 18.63 -5.63 -43.15
#